data_AF-A0A371DR06-F1
#
_entry.id   AF-A0A371DR06-F1
#
_cell.length_a   1.000
_cell.length_b   1.000
_cell.length_c   1.000
_cell.angle_alpha   90.00
_cell.angle_beta   90.00
_cell.angle_gamma   90.00
#
_symmetry.space_group_name_H-M   'P 1'
#
loop_
_entity.id
_entity.type
_entity.pdbx_description
1 polymer ?
#
loop_
_entity_poly.entity_id
_entity_poly.type
_entity_poly.pdbx_seq_one_letter_code
_entity_poly.pdbx_strand_id
1 'polypeptide(L)' 'TTTTASTPLRRLALHSTTTCAAAASAYGKCILAIYTDVQKDTCKEEFAKFGACMREAV' A
#
# COMPACT_ATOMS: atom_id res chain seq x y z
N THR A 1 15.81 -4.61 -25.09
CA THR A 1 14.85 -4.67 -23.96
C THR A 1 15.64 -4.48 -22.67
N THR A 2 15.66 -3.25 -22.16
CA THR A 2 16.40 -2.89 -20.95
C THR A 2 15.68 -3.44 -19.73
N THR A 3 16.11 -4.61 -19.25
CA THR A 3 15.76 -5.11 -17.91
C THR A 3 16.46 -4.20 -16.91
N THR A 4 15.88 -3.04 -16.59
CA THR A 4 16.32 -2.20 -15.48
C THR A 4 16.28 -3.09 -14.24
N ALA A 5 17.44 -3.41 -13.67
CA ALA A 5 17.54 -4.15 -12.42
C ALA A 5 16.65 -3.46 -11.38
N SER A 6 15.44 -3.97 -11.16
CA SER A 6 14.48 -3.40 -10.25
C SER A 6 15.04 -3.66 -8.85
N THR A 7 15.61 -2.63 -8.22
CA THR A 7 15.96 -2.75 -6.80
C THR A 7 14.70 -3.16 -6.02
N PRO A 8 14.83 -3.91 -4.92
CA PRO A 8 13.68 -4.35 -4.13
C PRO A 8 12.73 -3.20 -3.78
N LEU A 9 13.28 -2.03 -3.45
CA LEU A 9 12.54 -0.79 -3.23
C LEU A 9 11.76 -0.30 -4.46
N ARG A 10 12.35 -0.39 -5.65
CA ARG A 10 11.68 0.02 -6.89
C ARG A 10 10.56 -0.94 -7.26
N ARG A 11 10.73 -2.23 -7.02
CA ARG A 11 9.69 -3.25 -7.19
C ARG A 11 8.52 -3.01 -6.22
N LEU A 12 8.82 -2.78 -4.94
CA LEU A 12 7.84 -2.39 -3.93
C LEU A 12 7.03 -1.15 -4.34
N ALA A 13 7.70 -0.08 -4.79
CA ALA A 13 7.02 1.15 -5.23
C ALA A 13 6.14 0.95 -6.47
N LEU A 14 6.51 0.02 -7.35
CA LEU A 14 5.72 -0.33 -8.53
C LEU A 14 4.46 -1.07 -8.12
N HIS A 15 4.58 -2.12 -7.32
CA HIS A 15 3.42 -2.92 -6.89
C HIS A 15 2.48 -2.15 -5.97
N SER A 16 2.98 -1.21 -5.15
CA SER A 16 2.13 -0.37 -4.30
C SER A 16 1.20 0.54 -5.10
N THR A 17 1.63 0.98 -6.28
CA THR A 17 0.88 1.93 -7.14
C THR A 17 0.19 1.26 -8.32
N THR A 18 0.45 -0.02 -8.59
CA THR A 18 -0.16 -0.77 -9.70
C THR A 18 -1.01 -1.93 -9.17
N THR A 19 -0.38 -3.01 -8.72
CA THR A 19 -1.06 -4.24 -8.26
C THR A 19 -1.93 -4.00 -7.02
N CYS A 20 -1.41 -3.27 -6.04
CA CYS A 20 -2.08 -3.02 -4.76
C CYS A 20 -2.72 -1.63 -4.68
N ALA A 21 -2.87 -0.93 -5.82
CA ALA A 21 -3.35 0.44 -5.87
C ALA A 21 -4.74 0.63 -5.24
N ALA A 22 -5.63 -0.36 -5.40
CA ALA A 22 -6.97 -0.32 -4.82
C ALA A 22 -6.93 -0.35 -3.29
N ALA A 23 -6.15 -1.27 -2.71
CA ALA A 23 -5.98 -1.38 -1.26
C ALA A 23 -5.24 -0.17 -0.68
N ALA A 24 -4.23 0.35 -1.39
CA ALA A 24 -3.52 1.57 -1.03
C ALA A 24 -4.46 2.78 -0.97
N SER A 25 -5.35 2.91 -1.97
CA SER A 25 -6.33 3.99 -2.05
C SER A 25 -7.38 3.89 -0.95
N ALA A 26 -7.85 2.69 -0.61
CA ALA A 26 -8.80 2.47 0.48
C ALA A 26 -8.18 2.82 1.84
N TYR A 27 -6.95 2.39 2.09
CA TYR A 27 -6.19 2.76 3.28
C TYR A 27 -5.98 4.28 3.39
N GLY A 28 -5.57 4.93 2.30
CA GLY A 28 -5.41 6.38 2.25
C GLY A 28 -6.71 7.14 2.51
N LYS A 29 -7.84 6.68 1.96
CA LYS A 29 -9.17 7.26 2.24
C LYS A 29 -9.55 7.15 3.72
N CYS A 30 -9.28 6.00 4.35
CA CYS A 30 -9.54 5.82 5.77
C CYS A 30 -8.70 6.81 6.61
N ILE A 31 -7.42 6.97 6.31
CA ILE A 31 -6.56 7.93 7.01
C ILE A 31 -7.04 9.36 6.81
N LEU A 32 -7.44 9.73 5.60
CA LEU A 32 -7.96 11.08 5.33
C LEU A 32 -9.26 11.36 6.09
N ALA A 33 -10.12 10.37 6.29
CA ALA A 33 -11.37 10.52 7.04
C ALA A 33 -11.12 10.79 8.53
N ILE A 34 -10.01 10.30 9.08
CA ILE A 34 -9.64 10.41 10.50
C ILE A 34 -8.34 11.19 10.72
N TYR A 35 -7.92 11.99 9.74
CA TYR A 35 -6.64 12.72 9.76
C TYR A 35 -6.48 13.65 10.98
N THR A 36 -7.59 14.16 11.51
CA THR A 36 -7.62 15.05 12.68
C THR A 36 -7.68 14.31 14.02
N ASP A 37 -8.13 13.05 14.04
CA ASP A 37 -8.25 12.21 15.24
C ASP A 37 -7.70 10.80 14.95
N VAL A 38 -6.38 10.75 14.72
CA VAL A 38 -5.72 9.49 14.38
C VAL A 38 -5.62 8.62 15.63
N GLN A 39 -6.51 7.64 15.72
CA GLN A 39 -6.45 6.61 16.75
C GLN A 39 -5.75 5.35 16.22
N LYS A 40 -5.10 4.64 17.14
CA LYS A 40 -4.48 3.35 16.84
C LYS A 40 -5.56 2.37 16.39
N ASP A 41 -5.24 1.57 15.38
CA ASP A 41 -6.08 0.52 14.80
C ASP A 41 -7.32 0.98 14.00
N THR A 42 -7.60 2.28 13.86
CA THR A 42 -8.75 2.79 13.09
C THR A 42 -8.78 2.32 11.63
N CYS A 43 -7.62 2.32 10.96
CA CYS A 43 -7.47 1.85 9.58
C CYS A 43 -6.75 0.50 9.49
N LYS A 44 -6.77 -0.28 10.58
CA LYS A 44 -6.04 -1.56 10.67
C LYS A 44 -6.45 -2.53 9.59
N GLU A 45 -7.73 -2.63 9.29
CA GLU A 45 -8.26 -3.60 8.34
C GLU A 45 -7.75 -3.32 6.93
N GLU A 46 -7.81 -2.06 6.51
CA GLU A 46 -7.30 -1.62 5.20
C GLU A 46 -5.77 -1.72 5.12
N PHE A 47 -5.08 -1.42 6.23
CA PHE A 47 -3.64 -1.63 6.33
C PHE A 47 -3.26 -3.11 6.20
N ALA A 48 -4.02 -4.01 6.83
CA ALA A 48 -3.79 -5.45 6.74
C ALA A 48 -4.00 -5.98 5.31
N LYS A 49 -5.07 -5.53 4.63
CA LYS A 49 -5.35 -5.87 3.23
C LYS A 49 -4.25 -5.36 2.29
N PHE A 50 -3.84 -4.10 2.46
CA PHE A 50 -2.74 -3.53 1.68
C PHE A 50 -1.42 -4.27 1.94
N GLY A 51 -1.11 -4.56 3.20
CA GLY A 51 0.10 -5.30 3.60
C GLY A 51 0.10 -6.76 3.12
N ALA A 52 -1.06 -7.42 3.03
CA ALA A 52 -1.17 -8.75 2.45
C ALA A 52 -0.82 -8.72 0.96
N CYS A 53 -1.47 -7.83 0.20
CA CYS A 53 -1.20 -7.64 -1.23
C CYS A 53 0.28 -7.33 -1.50
N MET A 54 0.89 -6.45 -0.70
CA MET A 54 2.30 -6.08 -0.86
C MET A 54 3.26 -7.24 -0.58
N ARG A 55 2.94 -8.13 0.37
CA ARG A 55 3.75 -9.32 0.67
C ARG A 55 3.63 -10.41 -0.39
N GLU A 56 2.50 -10.48 -1.07
CA GLU A 56 2.32 -11.40 -2.20
C GLU A 56 2.97 -10.88 -3.49
N ALA A 57 3.02 -9.55 -3.67
CA ALA A 57 3.49 -8.93 -4.91
C ALA A 57 5.00 -8.66 -4.99
N VAL A 58 5.75 -8.74 -3.88
CA VAL A 58 7.16 -8.32 -3.79
C VAL A 58 8.10 -9.48 -3.46
#